data_AF-A0A3D5PG19-F1
#
_entry.id   AF-A0A3D5PG19-F1
#
_cell.length_a   1.000
_cell.length_b   1.000
_cell.length_c   1.000
_cell.angle_alpha   90.00
_cell.angle_beta   90.00
_cell.angle_gamma   90.00
#
_symmetry.space_group_name_H-M   'P 1'
#
loop_
_entity.id
_entity.type
_entity.pdbx_description
1 polymer ?
#
loop_
_entity_poly.entity_id
_entity_poly.type
_entity_poly.pdbx_seq_one_letter_code
_entity_poly.pdbx_strand_id
1 'polypeptide(L)'
;MSKKTDKFRKALNQNKYLINLIIILLGIILSILGIVIPNETAVQILLNIGLAFVSSGIISLLTILVIDSKDNDETKELAVWGLEQIYTTRSEMNSHTALVFPAMKKEYCQIAFGVKSLRDAYDGLFMDKVKRGLKVKFITVHPNSIFLEEREKIENKQAGEIRKTIIDLIQWIEKLKSNTKRPDNIQIKFYDSLPLDFYCKIDDNLYVGPYLYGKESQQTISYRFSPNGKGFKYYSNYFETLWNSPMMKELNEVKKEIGYNN
;
A
#
# COMPACT_ATOMS: atom_id res chain seq x y z
N MET A 1 -0.85 -23.53 -5.33
CA MET A 1 -0.77 -24.19 -4.00
C MET A 1 -2.15 -24.11 -3.36
N SER A 2 -2.67 -25.20 -2.77
CA SER A 2 -4.07 -25.32 -2.36
C SER A 2 -4.38 -24.55 -1.07
N LYS A 3 -5.48 -23.77 -1.04
CA LYS A 3 -6.00 -23.04 0.14
C LYS A 3 -6.10 -23.89 1.43
N LYS A 4 -6.21 -25.21 1.31
CA LYS A 4 -6.23 -26.14 2.47
C LYS A 4 -4.86 -26.26 3.14
N THR A 5 -3.77 -26.26 2.37
CA THR A 5 -2.40 -26.38 2.87
C THR A 5 -2.02 -25.16 3.71
N ASP A 6 -2.46 -23.96 3.30
CA ASP A 6 -2.20 -22.72 4.03
C ASP A 6 -2.96 -22.66 5.37
N LYS A 7 -4.21 -23.14 5.40
CA LYS A 7 -5.00 -23.22 6.65
C LYS A 7 -4.37 -24.17 7.66
N PHE A 8 -3.85 -25.31 7.20
CA PHE A 8 -3.17 -26.29 8.06
C PHE A 8 -1.83 -25.74 8.59
N ARG A 9 -1.01 -25.14 7.73
CA ARG A 9 0.24 -24.47 8.14
C ARG A 9 0.00 -23.36 9.16
N LYS A 10 -1.04 -22.55 8.96
CA LYS A 10 -1.43 -21.50 9.90
C LYS A 10 -1.84 -22.07 11.26
N ALA A 11 -2.60 -23.16 11.28
CA ALA A 11 -2.98 -23.84 12.53
C ALA A 11 -1.78 -24.44 13.27
N LEU A 12 -0.81 -25.03 12.56
CA LEU A 12 0.44 -25.52 13.15
C LEU A 12 1.26 -24.39 13.78
N ASN A 13 1.44 -23.27 13.05
CA ASN A 13 2.18 -22.12 13.57
C ASN A 13 1.52 -21.50 14.81
N GLN A 14 0.18 -21.42 14.84
CA GLN A 14 -0.55 -20.90 15.99
C GLN A 14 -0.40 -21.78 17.24
N ASN A 15 -0.19 -23.08 17.07
CA ASN A 15 -0.10 -24.05 18.15
C ASN A 15 1.31 -24.61 18.37
N LYS A 16 2.35 -23.96 17.82
CA LYS A 16 3.73 -24.46 17.81
C LYS A 16 4.27 -24.82 19.20
N TYR A 17 3.93 -24.03 20.22
CA TYR A 17 4.29 -24.30 21.61
C TYR A 17 3.62 -25.56 22.18
N LEU A 18 2.32 -25.73 21.91
CA LEU A 18 1.55 -26.88 22.39
C LEU A 18 2.04 -28.18 21.73
N ILE A 19 2.29 -28.15 20.42
CA ILE A 19 2.82 -29.29 19.67
C ILE A 19 4.18 -29.73 20.24
N ASN A 20 5.05 -28.76 20.52
CA ASN A 20 6.37 -29.04 21.08
C ASN A 20 6.27 -29.62 22.51
N LEU A 21 5.40 -29.06 23.35
CA LEU A 21 5.12 -29.60 24.69
C LEU A 21 4.66 -31.07 24.63
N ILE A 22 3.77 -31.41 23.68
CA ILE A 22 3.29 -32.78 23.48
C ILE A 22 4.44 -33.72 23.09
N ILE A 23 5.36 -33.29 22.21
CA ILE A 23 6.52 -34.09 21.80
C ILE A 23 7.43 -34.39 23.00
N ILE A 24 7.71 -33.38 23.83
CA ILE A 24 8.52 -33.54 25.04
C ILE A 24 7.82 -34.50 26.02
N LEU A 25 6.52 -34.31 26.25
CA LEU A 25 5.72 -35.16 27.14
C LEU A 25 5.69 -36.62 26.67
N LEU A 26 5.50 -36.86 25.37
CA LEU A 26 5.57 -38.20 24.79
C LEU A 26 6.96 -38.82 25.01
N GLY A 27 8.04 -38.06 24.84
CA GLY A 27 9.40 -38.52 25.12
C GLY A 27 9.63 -38.90 26.58
N ILE A 28 9.07 -38.13 27.52
CA ILE A 28 9.10 -38.42 28.96
C ILE A 28 8.31 -39.70 29.26
N ILE A 29 7.10 -39.84 28.71
CA ILE A 29 6.25 -41.03 28.90
C ILE A 29 6.96 -42.29 28.38
N LEU A 30 7.55 -42.24 27.17
CA LEU A 30 8.29 -43.36 26.59
C LEU A 30 9.51 -43.73 27.44
N SER A 31 10.24 -42.72 27.95
CA SER A 31 11.37 -42.95 28.85
C SER A 31 10.94 -43.63 30.16
N ILE A 32 9.82 -43.21 30.75
CA ILE A 32 9.28 -43.81 31.99
C ILE A 32 8.80 -45.24 31.74
N LEU A 33 8.07 -45.48 30.64
CA LEU A 33 7.61 -46.83 30.26
C LEU A 33 8.79 -47.79 30.03
N GLY A 34 9.89 -47.29 29.47
CA GLY A 34 11.12 -48.04 29.30
C GLY A 34 11.69 -48.57 30.62
N ILE A 35 11.46 -47.91 31.75
CA ILE A 35 11.96 -48.33 33.08
C ILE A 35 11.09 -49.42 33.71
N VAL A 36 9.80 -49.50 33.35
CA VAL A 36 8.80 -50.37 34.01
C VAL A 36 8.75 -51.77 33.37
N ILE A 37 9.28 -51.95 32.16
CA ILE A 37 9.17 -53.20 31.41
C ILE A 37 10.34 -54.14 31.75
N PRO A 38 10.09 -55.43 32.09
CA PRO A 38 11.13 -56.39 32.48
C PRO A 38 11.95 -56.97 31.30
N ASN A 39 11.91 -56.35 30.12
CA ASN A 39 12.61 -56.81 28.90
C ASN A 39 13.70 -55.81 28.53
N GLU A 40 14.96 -56.22 28.65
CA GLU A 40 16.14 -55.37 28.44
C GLU A 40 16.21 -54.74 27.04
N THR A 41 15.84 -55.50 26.00
CA THR A 41 15.82 -54.98 24.63
C THR A 41 14.73 -53.92 24.45
N ALA A 42 13.54 -54.15 25.01
CA ALA A 42 12.44 -53.19 24.96
C ALA A 42 12.76 -51.91 25.75
N VAL A 43 13.42 -52.05 26.90
CA VAL A 43 13.91 -50.94 27.74
C VAL A 43 14.83 -50.04 26.94
N GLN A 44 15.86 -50.61 26.29
CA GLN A 44 16.83 -49.83 25.51
C GLN A 44 16.18 -49.10 24.33
N ILE A 45 15.27 -49.76 23.61
CA ILE A 45 14.54 -49.13 22.48
C ILE A 45 13.71 -47.94 22.97
N LEU A 46 12.92 -48.12 24.03
CA LEU A 46 12.03 -47.08 24.55
C LEU A 46 12.79 -45.90 25.14
N LEU A 47 13.89 -46.13 25.85
CA LEU A 47 14.75 -45.06 26.38
C LEU A 47 15.40 -44.25 25.26
N ASN A 48 15.92 -44.91 24.23
CA ASN A 48 16.57 -44.21 23.11
C ASN A 48 15.58 -43.37 22.31
N ILE A 49 14.36 -43.89 22.05
CA ILE A 49 13.31 -43.12 21.38
C ILE A 49 12.82 -41.98 22.28
N GLY A 50 12.57 -42.26 23.56
CA GLY A 50 12.11 -41.26 24.52
C GLY A 50 13.09 -40.09 24.65
N LEU A 51 14.39 -40.38 24.81
CA LEU A 51 15.44 -39.37 24.88
C LEU A 51 15.54 -38.55 23.58
N ALA A 52 15.44 -39.20 22.40
CA ALA A 52 15.45 -38.50 21.12
C ALA A 52 14.27 -37.52 20.98
N PHE A 53 13.08 -37.89 21.46
CA PHE A 53 11.91 -37.01 21.47
C PHE A 53 12.09 -35.84 22.43
N VAL A 54 12.64 -36.07 23.63
CA VAL A 54 12.92 -34.99 24.59
C VAL A 54 13.96 -34.03 24.03
N SER A 55 15.10 -34.54 23.53
CA SER A 55 16.17 -33.70 22.97
C SER A 55 15.70 -32.91 21.75
N SER A 56 14.97 -33.53 20.81
CA SER A 56 14.44 -32.83 19.64
C SER A 56 13.37 -31.79 20.01
N GLY A 57 12.49 -32.10 20.97
CA GLY A 57 11.52 -31.15 21.51
C GLY A 57 12.21 -29.93 22.13
N ILE A 58 13.20 -30.13 23.01
CA ILE A 58 13.97 -29.04 23.63
C ILE A 58 14.68 -28.18 22.58
N ILE A 59 15.39 -28.81 21.62
CA ILE A 59 16.07 -28.07 20.55
C ILE A 59 15.05 -27.26 19.74
N SER A 60 13.93 -27.87 19.34
CA SER A 60 12.87 -27.17 18.60
C SER A 60 12.25 -26.03 19.42
N LEU A 61 12.10 -26.18 20.74
CA LEU A 61 11.56 -25.13 21.60
C LEU A 61 12.52 -23.95 21.70
N LEU A 62 13.82 -24.23 21.83
CA LEU A 62 14.86 -23.20 21.80
C LEU A 62 14.89 -22.48 20.45
N THR A 63 14.75 -23.20 19.33
CA THR A 63 14.61 -22.58 18.00
C THR A 63 13.39 -21.65 17.95
N ILE A 64 12.24 -22.08 18.47
CA ILE A 64 11.02 -21.25 18.49
C ILE A 64 11.18 -20.00 19.39
N LEU A 65 11.89 -20.12 20.52
CA LEU A 65 12.05 -19.02 21.47
C LEU A 65 13.14 -18.02 21.05
N VAL A 66 14.22 -18.50 20.43
CA VAL A 66 15.42 -17.69 20.15
C VAL A 66 15.51 -17.24 18.68
N ILE A 67 15.04 -18.05 17.74
CA ILE A 67 15.20 -17.82 16.30
C ILE A 67 13.89 -17.27 15.71
N ASP A 68 12.75 -17.96 15.91
CA ASP A 68 11.44 -17.50 15.43
C ASP A 68 10.96 -16.20 16.10
N SER A 69 11.51 -15.85 17.27
CA SER A 69 11.20 -14.57 17.91
C SER A 69 11.72 -13.37 17.12
N LYS A 70 12.73 -13.56 16.26
CA LYS A 70 13.26 -12.52 15.36
C LYS A 70 12.42 -12.35 14.09
N ASP A 71 11.77 -13.40 13.58
CA ASP A 71 10.81 -13.31 12.45
C ASP A 71 9.56 -12.47 12.79
N ASN A 72 9.27 -12.29 14.08
CA ASN A 72 8.20 -11.39 14.53
C ASN A 72 8.54 -9.90 14.37
N ASP A 73 9.81 -9.51 14.29
CA ASP A 73 10.18 -8.09 14.23
C ASP A 73 9.92 -7.49 12.84
N GLU A 74 10.17 -8.24 11.76
CA GLU A 74 9.88 -7.78 10.39
C GLU A 74 8.37 -7.62 10.16
N THR A 75 7.57 -8.57 10.63
CA THR A 75 6.10 -8.48 10.54
C THR A 75 5.53 -7.40 11.45
N LYS A 76 6.17 -7.13 12.58
CA LYS A 76 5.83 -6.03 13.47
C LYS A 76 6.12 -4.67 12.84
N GLU A 77 7.25 -4.49 12.16
CA GLU A 77 7.54 -3.24 11.44
C GLU A 77 6.53 -2.99 10.32
N LEU A 78 6.20 -4.00 9.50
CA LEU A 78 5.16 -3.88 8.47
C LEU A 78 3.79 -3.53 9.08
N ALA A 79 3.44 -4.13 10.23
CA ALA A 79 2.22 -3.83 10.96
C ALA A 79 2.21 -2.41 11.54
N VAL A 80 3.34 -1.93 12.08
CA VAL A 80 3.51 -0.56 12.59
C VAL A 80 3.38 0.46 11.45
N TRP A 81 4.01 0.18 10.31
CA TRP A 81 3.82 0.98 9.10
C TRP A 81 2.39 0.92 8.58
N GLY A 82 1.67 -0.15 8.89
CA GLY A 82 0.31 -0.40 8.42
C GLY A 82 0.28 -0.72 6.93
N LEU A 83 1.32 -1.36 6.40
CA LEU A 83 1.33 -1.79 5.00
C LEU A 83 0.34 -2.95 4.83
N GLU A 84 -0.80 -2.70 4.18
CA GLU A 84 -1.86 -3.70 4.01
C GLU A 84 -1.70 -4.50 2.71
N GLN A 85 -1.24 -3.84 1.65
CA GLN A 85 -1.16 -4.46 0.34
C GLN A 85 -0.05 -3.84 -0.50
N ILE A 86 0.62 -4.70 -1.27
CA ILE A 86 1.57 -4.33 -2.30
C ILE A 86 0.98 -4.80 -3.63
N TYR A 87 0.82 -3.87 -4.56
CA TYR A 87 0.36 -4.14 -5.92
C TYR A 87 1.58 -4.14 -6.83
N THR A 88 1.73 -5.20 -7.64
CA THR A 88 2.88 -5.33 -8.54
C THR A 88 2.86 -4.24 -9.60
N THR A 89 1.65 -3.81 -9.98
CA THR A 89 1.44 -2.69 -10.90
C THR A 89 0.35 -1.76 -10.38
N ARG A 90 0.42 -0.48 -10.75
CA ARG A 90 -0.64 0.50 -10.46
C ARG A 90 -1.93 0.17 -11.21
N SER A 91 -1.84 -0.50 -12.36
CA SER A 91 -3.01 -1.06 -13.05
C SER A 91 -3.75 -2.11 -12.19
N GLU A 92 -3.03 -2.97 -11.48
CA GLU A 92 -3.63 -3.92 -10.53
C GLU A 92 -4.33 -3.18 -9.38
N MET A 93 -3.68 -2.16 -8.82
CA MET A 93 -4.27 -1.28 -7.79
C MET A 93 -5.56 -0.62 -8.26
N ASN A 94 -5.64 -0.19 -9.53
CA ASN A 94 -6.85 0.44 -10.08
C ASN A 94 -8.09 -0.46 -10.02
N SER A 95 -7.90 -1.78 -10.12
CA SER A 95 -9.02 -2.74 -9.98
C SER A 95 -9.59 -2.74 -8.56
N HIS A 96 -8.73 -2.50 -7.57
CA HIS A 96 -9.15 -2.36 -6.18
C HIS A 96 -9.77 -0.98 -5.90
N THR A 97 -9.16 0.10 -6.38
CA THR A 97 -9.71 1.45 -6.18
C THR A 97 -11.06 1.63 -6.87
N ALA A 98 -11.34 0.91 -7.96
CA ALA A 98 -12.66 0.86 -8.59
C ALA A 98 -13.79 0.44 -7.64
N LEU A 99 -13.49 -0.40 -6.64
CA LEU A 99 -14.46 -0.79 -5.60
C LEU A 99 -14.59 0.28 -4.51
N VAL A 100 -13.56 1.10 -4.31
CA VAL A 100 -13.50 2.13 -3.27
C VAL A 100 -14.16 3.44 -3.73
N PHE A 101 -13.98 3.83 -4.99
CA PHE A 101 -14.51 5.08 -5.55
C PHE A 101 -16.03 5.26 -5.34
N PRO A 102 -16.90 4.26 -5.59
CA PRO A 102 -18.34 4.40 -5.34
C PRO A 102 -18.69 4.70 -3.87
N ALA A 103 -17.89 4.18 -2.93
CA ALA A 103 -18.08 4.34 -1.49
C ALA A 103 -17.52 5.66 -0.94
N MET A 104 -16.70 6.38 -1.73
CA MET A 104 -16.07 7.65 -1.35
C MET A 104 -17.09 8.72 -0.93
N LYS A 105 -16.83 9.44 0.16
CA LYS A 105 -17.76 10.44 0.73
C LYS A 105 -17.13 11.75 1.19
N LYS A 106 -15.91 11.73 1.72
CA LYS A 106 -15.34 12.87 2.47
C LYS A 106 -14.33 13.63 1.62
N GLU A 107 -13.29 12.94 1.14
CA GLU A 107 -12.12 13.57 0.55
C GLU A 107 -11.44 12.69 -0.50
N TYR A 108 -11.00 13.32 -1.58
CA TYR A 108 -10.12 12.77 -2.59
C TYR A 108 -8.89 13.66 -2.74
N CYS A 109 -7.69 13.11 -2.52
CA CYS A 109 -6.43 13.82 -2.72
C CYS A 109 -5.53 13.05 -3.69
N GLN A 110 -4.87 13.74 -4.61
CA GLN A 110 -4.01 13.12 -5.60
C GLN A 110 -2.75 13.95 -5.88
N ILE A 111 -1.61 13.29 -5.93
CA ILE A 111 -0.39 13.78 -6.57
C ILE A 111 -0.16 12.95 -7.83
N ALA A 112 -0.27 13.58 -9.00
CA ALA A 112 -0.06 12.96 -10.30
C ALA A 112 0.04 14.03 -11.39
N PHE A 113 0.37 13.61 -12.62
CA PHE A 113 0.34 14.47 -13.81
C PHE A 113 -1.11 14.83 -14.19
N GLY A 114 -1.66 14.26 -15.27
CA GLY A 114 -3.02 14.58 -15.74
C GLY A 114 -4.13 13.63 -15.30
N VAL A 115 -3.83 12.47 -14.70
CA VAL A 115 -4.81 11.43 -14.30
C VAL A 115 -5.88 11.08 -15.36
N LYS A 116 -5.50 10.98 -16.64
CA LYS A 116 -6.41 10.70 -17.77
C LYS A 116 -7.42 9.57 -17.48
N SER A 117 -6.95 8.39 -17.09
CA SER A 117 -7.81 7.23 -16.82
C SER A 117 -8.85 7.48 -15.72
N LEU A 118 -8.54 8.30 -14.72
CA LEU A 118 -9.48 8.66 -13.65
C LEU A 118 -10.63 9.50 -14.21
N ARG A 119 -10.29 10.54 -14.98
CA ARG A 119 -11.27 11.47 -15.55
C ARG A 119 -12.19 10.74 -16.53
N ASP A 120 -11.62 9.93 -17.41
CA ASP A 120 -12.37 9.21 -18.43
C ASP A 120 -13.35 8.20 -17.81
N ALA A 121 -12.93 7.49 -16.76
CA ALA A 121 -13.74 6.44 -16.14
C ALA A 121 -14.74 6.96 -15.08
N TYR A 122 -14.42 8.05 -14.38
CA TYR A 122 -15.16 8.47 -13.18
C TYR A 122 -15.71 9.91 -13.25
N ASP A 123 -15.72 10.57 -14.41
CA ASP A 123 -16.28 11.92 -14.56
C ASP A 123 -17.68 12.06 -13.94
N GLY A 124 -18.63 11.21 -14.34
CA GLY A 124 -20.00 11.24 -13.82
C GLY A 124 -20.08 11.00 -12.31
N LEU A 125 -19.23 10.11 -11.78
CA LEU A 125 -19.16 9.84 -10.34
C LEU A 125 -18.66 11.06 -9.57
N PHE A 126 -17.55 11.66 -10.00
CA PHE A 126 -17.03 12.86 -9.35
C PHE A 126 -18.03 14.02 -9.43
N MET A 127 -18.71 14.20 -10.57
CA MET A 127 -19.77 15.19 -10.73
C MET A 127 -20.92 14.98 -9.70
N ASP A 128 -21.35 13.75 -9.44
CA ASP A 128 -22.32 13.49 -8.37
C ASP A 128 -21.75 13.74 -6.97
N LYS A 129 -20.52 13.28 -6.69
CA LYS A 129 -19.92 13.37 -5.36
C LYS A 129 -19.60 14.81 -4.95
N VAL A 130 -19.13 15.66 -5.86
CA VAL A 130 -18.86 17.08 -5.56
C VAL A 130 -20.13 17.87 -5.28
N LYS A 131 -21.27 17.54 -5.91
CA LYS A 131 -22.59 18.11 -5.55
C LYS A 131 -22.94 17.84 -4.09
N ARG A 132 -22.55 16.68 -3.58
CA ARG A 132 -22.77 16.24 -2.20
C ARG A 132 -21.72 16.76 -1.23
N GLY A 133 -20.78 17.59 -1.69
CA GLY A 133 -19.79 18.27 -0.86
C GLY A 133 -18.46 17.55 -0.70
N LEU A 134 -18.14 16.58 -1.56
CA LEU A 134 -16.80 15.95 -1.62
C LEU A 134 -15.70 17.02 -1.70
N LYS A 135 -14.65 16.87 -0.88
CA LYS A 135 -13.42 17.66 -0.99
C LYS A 135 -12.47 17.00 -1.99
N VAL A 136 -11.91 17.79 -2.89
CA VAL A 136 -11.04 17.32 -3.98
C VAL A 136 -9.78 18.18 -3.98
N LYS A 137 -8.61 17.57 -3.82
CA LYS A 137 -7.32 18.26 -3.83
C LYS A 137 -6.36 17.58 -4.81
N PHE A 138 -5.81 18.36 -5.74
CA PHE A 138 -4.79 17.88 -6.68
C PHE A 138 -3.49 18.65 -6.53
N ILE A 139 -2.36 17.95 -6.54
CA ILE A 139 -1.04 18.53 -6.76
C ILE A 139 -0.52 17.94 -8.07
N THR A 140 -0.13 18.79 -9.02
CA THR A 140 0.39 18.36 -10.32
C THR A 140 1.60 19.19 -10.75
N VAL A 141 2.35 18.70 -11.72
CA VAL A 141 3.48 19.44 -12.29
C VAL A 141 2.95 20.64 -13.08
N HIS A 142 3.69 21.74 -13.05
CA HIS A 142 3.38 22.93 -13.84
C HIS A 142 3.34 22.58 -15.35
N PRO A 143 2.31 22.99 -16.12
CA PRO A 143 2.14 22.61 -17.53
C PRO A 143 3.25 23.13 -18.47
N ASN A 144 4.02 24.14 -18.05
CA ASN A 144 5.17 24.65 -18.79
C ASN A 144 6.51 24.18 -18.18
N SER A 145 6.49 23.19 -17.28
CA SER A 145 7.71 22.69 -16.64
C SER A 145 8.61 21.98 -17.64
N ILE A 146 9.92 22.26 -17.56
CA ILE A 146 10.94 21.61 -18.38
C ILE A 146 11.01 20.09 -18.15
N PHE A 147 10.55 19.61 -16.98
CA PHE A 147 10.60 18.21 -16.61
C PHE A 147 9.56 17.35 -17.36
N LEU A 148 8.57 17.97 -18.02
CA LEU A 148 7.57 17.24 -18.80
C LEU A 148 8.19 16.61 -20.05
N GLU A 149 9.04 17.35 -20.76
CA GLU A 149 9.68 16.85 -21.99
C GLU A 149 10.61 15.68 -21.72
N GLU A 150 11.39 15.76 -20.64
CA GLU A 150 12.26 14.65 -20.22
C GLU A 150 11.42 13.42 -19.88
N ARG A 151 10.31 13.61 -19.17
CA ARG A 151 9.42 12.52 -18.82
C ARG A 151 8.77 11.86 -20.03
N GLU A 152 8.34 12.64 -21.00
CA GLU A 152 7.76 12.14 -22.25
C GLU A 152 8.77 11.27 -23.02
N LYS A 153 10.03 11.70 -23.09
CA LYS A 153 11.11 10.90 -23.70
C LYS A 153 11.33 9.58 -22.96
N ILE A 154 11.37 9.62 -21.62
CA ILE A 154 11.59 8.43 -20.79
C ILE A 154 10.44 7.42 -20.91
N GLU A 155 9.20 7.89 -21.01
CA GLU A 155 8.01 7.02 -21.15
C GLU A 155 7.66 6.69 -22.61
N ASN A 156 8.48 7.11 -23.58
CA ASN A 156 8.22 6.97 -25.02
C ASN A 156 6.82 7.51 -25.42
N LYS A 157 6.45 8.66 -24.86
CA LYS A 157 5.20 9.39 -25.14
C LYS A 157 5.40 10.40 -26.27
N GLN A 158 4.29 10.80 -26.88
CA GLN A 158 4.32 11.86 -27.88
C GLN A 158 4.67 13.20 -27.20
N ALA A 159 5.49 14.02 -27.85
CA ALA A 159 5.84 15.35 -27.36
C ALA A 159 4.58 16.20 -27.10
N GLY A 160 4.49 16.78 -25.90
CA GLY A 160 3.36 17.57 -25.42
C GLY A 160 2.15 16.77 -24.94
N GLU A 161 2.19 15.44 -24.96
CA GLU A 161 1.10 14.59 -24.47
C GLU A 161 0.85 14.80 -22.97
N ILE A 162 1.89 14.79 -22.14
CA ILE A 162 1.74 14.97 -20.69
C ILE A 162 1.24 16.37 -20.40
N ARG A 163 1.79 17.39 -21.06
CA ARG A 163 1.30 18.77 -20.96
C ARG A 163 -0.20 18.85 -21.26
N LYS A 164 -0.63 18.26 -22.38
CA LYS A 164 -2.05 18.20 -22.75
C LYS A 164 -2.88 17.55 -21.64
N THR A 165 -2.44 16.42 -21.08
CA THR A 165 -3.18 15.79 -19.99
C THR A 165 -3.28 16.67 -18.74
N ILE A 166 -2.30 17.52 -18.44
CA ILE A 166 -2.38 18.48 -17.32
C ILE A 166 -3.37 19.61 -17.62
N ILE A 167 -3.40 20.11 -18.85
CA ILE A 167 -4.39 21.11 -19.29
C ILE A 167 -5.81 20.56 -19.19
N ASP A 168 -6.02 19.32 -19.67
CA ASP A 168 -7.32 18.65 -19.55
C ASP A 168 -7.72 18.46 -18.07
N LEU A 169 -6.75 18.37 -17.13
CA LEU A 169 -7.02 18.22 -15.70
C LEU A 169 -7.53 19.54 -15.14
N ILE A 170 -6.89 20.64 -15.52
CA ILE A 170 -7.35 22.00 -15.18
C ILE A 170 -8.79 22.19 -15.65
N GLN A 171 -9.09 21.84 -16.89
CA GLN A 171 -10.45 21.94 -17.45
C GLN A 171 -11.46 21.10 -16.68
N TRP A 172 -11.09 19.85 -16.36
CA TRP A 172 -11.94 18.96 -15.58
C TRP A 172 -12.21 19.49 -14.17
N ILE A 173 -11.19 20.08 -13.51
CA ILE A 173 -11.35 20.71 -12.20
C ILE A 173 -12.31 21.91 -12.26
N GLU A 174 -12.20 22.76 -13.27
CA GLU A 174 -13.15 23.88 -13.47
C GLU A 174 -14.58 23.36 -13.72
N LYS A 175 -14.73 22.29 -14.52
CA LYS A 175 -16.01 21.63 -14.72
C LYS A 175 -16.59 21.13 -13.38
N LEU A 176 -15.79 20.46 -12.55
CA LEU A 176 -16.24 20.02 -11.22
C LEU A 176 -16.66 21.20 -10.33
N LYS A 177 -15.89 22.29 -10.32
CA LYS A 177 -16.21 23.52 -9.57
C LYS A 177 -17.55 24.12 -9.97
N SER A 178 -17.83 24.18 -11.27
CA SER A 178 -19.11 24.70 -11.81
C SER A 178 -20.32 23.86 -11.40
N ASN A 179 -20.10 22.61 -11.00
CA ASN A 179 -21.15 21.63 -10.74
C ASN A 179 -21.45 21.46 -9.24
N THR A 180 -20.96 22.33 -8.36
CA THR A 180 -21.21 22.27 -6.92
C THR A 180 -21.53 23.64 -6.32
N LYS A 181 -22.24 23.66 -5.19
CA LYS A 181 -22.45 24.88 -4.39
C LYS A 181 -21.25 25.23 -3.51
N ARG A 182 -20.22 24.38 -3.48
CA ARG A 182 -19.02 24.54 -2.65
C ARG A 182 -17.76 24.45 -3.53
N PRO A 183 -17.54 25.37 -4.48
CA PRO A 183 -16.39 25.30 -5.39
C PRO A 183 -15.04 25.33 -4.66
N ASP A 184 -14.97 25.95 -3.47
CA ASP A 184 -13.77 26.01 -2.63
C ASP A 184 -13.33 24.63 -2.09
N ASN A 185 -14.22 23.64 -2.10
CA ASN A 185 -13.86 22.27 -1.73
C ASN A 185 -13.01 21.59 -2.82
N ILE A 186 -12.89 22.18 -4.01
CA ILE A 186 -12.17 21.61 -5.15
C ILE A 186 -10.96 22.51 -5.45
N GLN A 187 -9.76 21.98 -5.28
CA GLN A 187 -8.53 22.77 -5.37
C GLN A 187 -7.47 21.99 -6.16
N ILE A 188 -6.64 22.73 -6.89
CA ILE A 188 -5.48 22.20 -7.60
C ILE A 188 -4.31 23.18 -7.42
N LYS A 189 -3.14 22.63 -7.11
CA LYS A 189 -1.88 23.35 -6.95
C LYS A 189 -0.79 22.76 -7.84
N PHE A 190 0.21 23.56 -8.15
CA PHE A 190 1.24 23.22 -9.13
C PHE A 190 2.63 23.38 -8.56
N TYR A 191 3.54 22.47 -8.93
CA TYR A 191 4.96 22.57 -8.62
C TYR A 191 5.81 22.47 -9.89
N ASP A 192 7.02 23.00 -9.85
CA ASP A 192 7.95 22.97 -10.99
C ASP A 192 9.26 22.24 -10.61
N SER A 193 9.17 20.92 -10.47
CA SER A 193 10.28 20.03 -10.16
C SER A 193 10.01 18.63 -10.71
N LEU A 194 10.98 17.73 -10.59
CA LEU A 194 10.77 16.32 -10.93
C LEU A 194 9.55 15.74 -10.19
N PRO A 195 8.82 14.79 -10.80
CA PRO A 195 7.60 14.25 -10.25
C PRO A 195 7.82 13.66 -8.87
N LEU A 196 7.00 14.10 -7.93
CA LEU A 196 6.91 13.51 -6.59
C LEU A 196 6.39 12.08 -6.69
N ASP A 197 6.47 11.29 -5.62
CA ASP A 197 5.81 9.99 -5.61
C ASP A 197 4.32 10.10 -6.00
N PHE A 198 3.81 9.08 -6.68
CA PHE A 198 2.38 8.91 -6.83
C PHE A 198 1.76 8.83 -5.44
N TYR A 199 0.70 9.60 -5.24
CA TYR A 199 -0.08 9.62 -4.02
C TYR A 199 -1.56 9.70 -4.39
N CYS A 200 -2.38 8.81 -3.86
CA CYS A 200 -3.82 8.79 -4.04
C CYS A 200 -4.47 8.45 -2.71
N LYS A 201 -5.26 9.39 -2.17
CA LYS A 201 -6.04 9.21 -0.96
C LYS A 201 -7.53 9.28 -1.31
N ILE A 202 -8.27 8.24 -0.94
CA ILE A 202 -9.72 8.13 -1.09
C ILE A 202 -10.30 7.87 0.31
N ASP A 203 -10.79 8.94 0.95
CA ASP A 203 -11.16 8.94 2.37
C ASP A 203 -10.03 8.36 3.26
N ASP A 204 -10.26 7.18 3.85
CA ASP A 204 -9.33 6.51 4.75
C ASP A 204 -8.43 5.48 4.00
N ASN A 205 -8.50 5.44 2.66
CA ASN A 205 -7.64 4.56 1.84
C ASN A 205 -6.51 5.36 1.22
N LEU A 206 -5.26 5.06 1.60
CA LEU A 206 -4.08 5.70 1.04
C LEU A 206 -3.27 4.74 0.19
N TYR A 207 -2.96 5.18 -1.03
CA TYR A 207 -2.12 4.49 -1.99
C TYR A 207 -0.95 5.38 -2.38
N VAL A 208 0.27 4.84 -2.38
CA VAL A 208 1.47 5.55 -2.80
C VAL A 208 2.37 4.66 -3.64
N GLY A 209 3.24 5.25 -4.45
CA GLY A 209 4.23 4.47 -5.18
C GLY A 209 5.16 5.35 -6.01
N PRO A 210 6.29 4.80 -6.47
CA PRO A 210 7.27 5.57 -7.20
C PRO A 210 6.79 5.89 -8.62
N TYR A 211 7.45 6.88 -9.21
CA TYR A 211 7.63 6.96 -10.65
C TYR A 211 9.02 6.45 -11.01
N LEU A 212 9.08 5.34 -11.76
CA LEU A 212 10.32 4.66 -12.09
C LEU A 212 10.82 5.09 -13.47
N TYR A 213 12.14 5.25 -13.61
CA TYR A 213 12.77 5.52 -14.89
C TYR A 213 12.49 4.41 -15.91
N GLY A 214 12.15 4.79 -17.14
CA GLY A 214 11.88 3.86 -18.25
C GLY A 214 10.61 3.02 -18.10
N LYS A 215 9.76 3.31 -17.10
CA LYS A 215 8.48 2.60 -16.89
C LYS A 215 7.33 3.59 -16.92
N GLU A 216 6.31 3.24 -17.71
CA GLU A 216 5.04 3.95 -17.65
C GLU A 216 4.44 3.89 -16.23
N SER A 217 3.77 4.97 -15.84
CA SER A 217 3.16 5.10 -14.52
C SER A 217 2.21 3.95 -14.12
N GLN A 218 1.56 3.28 -15.07
CA GLN A 218 0.65 2.17 -14.77
C GLN A 218 1.38 0.84 -14.47
N GLN A 219 2.65 0.75 -14.87
CA GLN A 219 3.50 -0.45 -14.77
C GLN A 219 4.46 -0.41 -13.56
N THR A 220 4.23 0.52 -12.62
CA THR A 220 5.04 0.65 -11.40
C THR A 220 4.32 0.06 -10.19
N ILE A 221 5.10 -0.41 -9.22
CA ILE A 221 4.61 -0.91 -7.93
C ILE A 221 3.80 0.17 -7.18
N SER A 222 2.83 -0.23 -6.37
CA SER A 222 2.09 0.67 -5.48
C SER A 222 1.76 -0.01 -4.15
N TYR A 223 1.68 0.78 -3.09
CA TYR A 223 1.52 0.34 -1.71
C TYR A 223 0.23 0.92 -1.13
N ARG A 224 -0.53 0.13 -0.38
CA ARG A 224 -1.67 0.59 0.40
C ARG A 224 -1.34 0.61 1.88
N PHE A 225 -1.64 1.72 2.53
CA PHE A 225 -1.46 1.89 3.97
C PHE A 225 -2.79 1.99 4.71
N SER A 226 -2.85 1.38 5.89
CA SER A 226 -4.00 1.43 6.79
C SER A 226 -4.11 2.82 7.45
N PRO A 227 -5.33 3.31 7.75
CA PRO A 227 -5.55 4.66 8.28
C PRO A 227 -4.80 4.96 9.59
N ASN A 228 -4.62 3.93 10.41
CA ASN A 228 -3.95 4.03 11.71
C ASN A 228 -2.44 3.72 11.64
N GLY A 229 -1.94 3.34 10.46
CA GLY A 229 -0.54 2.99 10.24
C GLY A 229 0.38 4.20 10.18
N LYS A 230 1.65 4.01 10.58
CA LYS A 230 2.69 5.05 10.49
C LYS A 230 2.87 5.54 9.05
N GLY A 231 2.75 4.67 8.05
CA GLY A 231 2.85 5.04 6.64
C GLY A 231 1.75 6.01 6.20
N PHE A 232 0.50 5.77 6.63
CA PHE A 232 -0.61 6.67 6.33
C PHE A 232 -0.37 8.07 6.90
N LYS A 233 0.04 8.14 8.17
CA LYS A 233 0.37 9.42 8.82
C LYS A 233 1.55 10.12 8.14
N TYR A 234 2.61 9.39 7.81
CA TYR A 234 3.80 9.92 7.17
C TYR A 234 3.46 10.57 5.82
N TYR A 235 2.84 9.83 4.92
CA TYR A 235 2.51 10.32 3.59
C TYR A 235 1.40 11.37 3.58
N SER A 236 0.43 11.28 4.50
CA SER A 236 -0.58 12.35 4.67
C SER A 236 0.06 13.65 5.15
N ASN A 237 0.98 13.59 6.11
CA ASN A 237 1.73 14.76 6.57
C ASN A 237 2.60 15.35 5.45
N TYR A 238 3.24 14.49 4.65
CA TYR A 238 3.99 14.91 3.48
C TYR A 238 3.11 15.65 2.47
N PHE A 239 1.93 15.11 2.15
CA PHE A 239 0.95 15.78 1.28
C PHE A 239 0.56 17.16 1.82
N GLU A 240 0.22 17.27 3.10
CA GLU A 240 -0.16 18.56 3.71
C GLU A 240 1.02 19.54 3.77
N THR A 241 2.25 19.06 3.96
CA THR A 241 3.46 19.90 3.94
C THR A 241 3.66 20.50 2.55
N LEU A 242 3.53 19.66 1.51
CA LEU A 242 3.58 20.11 0.11
C LEU A 242 2.44 21.07 -0.20
N TRP A 243 1.21 20.73 0.18
CA TRP A 243 0.01 21.53 -0.08
C TRP A 243 0.11 22.96 0.46
N ASN A 244 0.75 23.13 1.62
CA ASN A 244 0.94 24.41 2.29
C ASN A 244 2.30 25.05 2.00
N SER A 245 3.11 24.46 1.10
CA SER A 245 4.42 25.01 0.73
C SER A 245 4.27 26.29 -0.08
N PRO A 246 5.09 27.33 0.17
CA PRO A 246 5.11 28.54 -0.65
C PRO A 246 5.65 28.30 -2.07
N MET A 247 6.25 27.13 -2.34
CA MET A 247 6.69 26.75 -3.69
C MET A 247 5.54 26.28 -4.58
N MET A 248 4.36 26.02 -4.02
CA MET A 248 3.19 25.66 -4.79
C MET A 248 2.56 26.90 -5.42
N LYS A 249 2.30 26.84 -6.73
CA LYS A 249 1.52 27.85 -7.43
C LYS A 249 0.03 27.53 -7.39
N GLU A 250 -0.79 28.57 -7.27
CA GLU A 250 -2.24 28.45 -7.28
C GLU A 250 -2.80 28.42 -8.71
N LEU A 251 -3.99 27.84 -8.90
CA LEU A 251 -4.62 27.70 -10.22
C LEU A 251 -4.73 29.02 -11.01
N ASN A 252 -5.08 30.12 -10.33
CA ASN A 252 -5.25 31.41 -10.98
C ASN A 252 -3.94 32.00 -11.51
N GLU A 253 -2.82 31.70 -10.85
CA GLU A 253 -1.48 32.11 -11.29
C GLU A 253 -1.10 31.32 -12.55
N VAL A 254 -1.25 29.98 -12.48
CA VAL A 254 -0.91 29.09 -13.59
C VAL A 254 -1.75 29.38 -14.83
N LYS A 255 -3.06 29.63 -14.69
CA LYS A 255 -3.94 30.00 -15.83
C LYS A 255 -3.46 31.25 -16.57
N LYS A 256 -2.98 32.26 -15.84
CA LYS A 256 -2.40 33.48 -16.44
C LYS A 256 -1.13 33.15 -17.21
N GLU A 257 -0.25 32.34 -16.64
CA GLU A 257 1.04 31.97 -17.27
C GLU A 257 0.86 31.15 -18.56
N ILE A 258 -0.18 30.30 -18.64
CA ILE A 258 -0.46 29.50 -19.84
C ILE A 258 -1.41 30.17 -20.84
N GLY A 259 -1.86 31.41 -20.58
CA GLY A 259 -2.82 32.12 -21.43
C GLY A 259 -4.21 31.47 -21.49
N TYR A 260 -4.61 30.75 -20.45
CA TYR A 260 -5.91 30.10 -20.36
C TYR A 260 -6.91 31.05 -19.69
N ASN A 261 -7.59 31.86 -20.52
CA ASN A 261 -8.68 32.73 -20.07
C ASN A 261 -10.00 31.94 -20.11
N ASN A 262 -10.77 32.03 -19.01
CA ASN A 262 -12.12 31.46 -18.90
C ASN A 262 -13.07 32.07 -19.92
#